data_AF-A0A956N3D9-F1
#
_entry.id   AF-A0A956N3D9-F1
#
_cell.length_a   1.000
_cell.length_b   1.000
_cell.length_c   1.000
_cell.angle_alpha   90.00
_cell.angle_beta   90.00
_cell.angle_gamma   90.00
#
_symmetry.space_group_name_H-M   'P 1'
#
loop_
_entity.id
_entity.type
_entity.pdbx_description
1 polymer ?
#
loop_
_entity_poly.entity_id
_entity_poly.type
_entity_poly.pdbx_seq_one_letter_code
_entity_poly.pdbx_strand_id
1 'polypeptide(L)'
;MNRERTSTSASPDAVLAVGVTVTALAVLDNTVAPWAPFHLSHALAATAIPFAFGGLRFLAPGELRSFGRWTLALLGPFVLQAAATGLLVGWVPLLAALGANVSDPVAVSFPAALPAVFEAGAARLGRAPGDVAFAYLGFVTLWAGFGEEFFYRGFLQRHLAARLPFGAALVLSSLLFGVRHGAQLALLRPFPTIAALEWSLVAFLLGLVFGVIYRRTGSLFVPIVLHTLFNAIPIVSYLLAAGG
;
A
#
# COMPACT_ATOMS: atom_id res chain seq x y z
N MET A 1 -4.86 17.42 -36.55
CA MET A 1 -6.29 17.18 -36.34
C MET A 1 -6.52 15.68 -36.29
N ASN A 2 -6.67 15.12 -35.08
CA ASN A 2 -7.46 13.90 -34.80
C ASN A 2 -7.52 13.70 -33.28
N ARG A 3 -8.44 14.43 -32.64
CA ARG A 3 -8.93 14.08 -31.30
C ARG A 3 -10.08 13.11 -31.52
N GLU A 4 -9.76 11.83 -31.65
CA GLU A 4 -10.71 10.80 -31.22
C GLU A 4 -10.70 10.82 -29.68
N ARG A 5 -11.48 11.74 -29.10
CA ARG A 5 -11.92 11.58 -27.71
C ARG A 5 -12.91 10.43 -27.71
N THR A 6 -12.40 9.22 -27.51
CA THR A 6 -13.25 8.09 -27.17
C THR A 6 -13.95 8.38 -25.84
N SER A 7 -15.27 8.34 -25.89
CA SER A 7 -16.23 8.73 -24.85
C SER A 7 -16.36 7.71 -23.70
N THR A 8 -15.32 6.94 -23.39
CA THR A 8 -15.42 5.72 -22.54
C THR A 8 -14.71 5.79 -21.18
N SER A 9 -14.13 6.93 -20.79
CA SER A 9 -13.53 7.07 -19.44
C SER A 9 -14.58 7.39 -18.39
N ALA A 10 -14.60 6.62 -17.29
CA ALA A 10 -15.42 6.91 -16.11
C ALA A 10 -15.19 8.34 -15.57
N SER A 11 -16.21 8.95 -14.98
CA SER A 11 -16.07 10.27 -14.34
C SER A 11 -15.11 10.19 -13.14
N PRO A 12 -14.42 11.29 -12.78
CA PRO A 12 -13.56 11.33 -11.59
C PRO A 12 -14.29 10.85 -10.32
N ASP A 13 -15.55 11.25 -10.14
CA ASP A 13 -16.34 10.87 -8.98
C ASP A 13 -16.61 9.37 -8.93
N ALA A 14 -16.91 8.74 -10.08
CA ALA A 14 -17.09 7.29 -10.15
C ALA A 14 -15.79 6.54 -9.85
N VAL A 15 -14.65 7.03 -10.33
CA VAL A 15 -13.32 6.45 -10.06
C VAL A 15 -12.98 6.56 -8.56
N LEU A 16 -13.26 7.72 -7.94
CA LEU A 16 -13.06 7.91 -6.51
C LEU A 16 -14.01 7.05 -5.68
N ALA A 17 -15.28 6.91 -6.08
CA ALA A 17 -16.24 6.04 -5.42
C ALA A 17 -15.79 4.57 -5.42
N VAL A 18 -15.22 4.10 -6.54
CA VAL A 18 -14.58 2.77 -6.60
C VAL A 18 -13.41 2.68 -5.62
N GLY A 19 -12.54 3.70 -5.58
CA GLY A 19 -11.44 3.78 -4.62
C GLY A 19 -11.88 3.69 -3.16
N VAL A 20 -12.89 4.49 -2.78
CA VAL A 20 -13.49 4.47 -1.44
C VAL A 20 -14.11 3.11 -1.12
N THR A 21 -14.82 2.51 -2.08
CA THR A 21 -15.45 1.19 -1.91
C THR A 21 -14.40 0.10 -1.66
N VAL A 22 -13.33 0.08 -2.45
CA VAL A 22 -12.23 -0.89 -2.28
C VAL A 22 -11.49 -0.69 -0.96
N THR A 23 -11.37 0.55 -0.47
CA THR A 23 -10.85 0.83 0.88
C THR A 23 -11.82 0.36 1.97
N ALA A 24 -13.12 0.56 1.81
CA ALA A 24 -14.13 0.09 2.75
C ALA A 24 -14.13 -1.45 2.87
N LEU A 25 -13.90 -2.17 1.76
CA LEU A 25 -13.70 -3.63 1.80
C LEU A 25 -12.52 -4.03 2.69
N ALA A 26 -11.42 -3.28 2.68
CA ALA A 26 -10.27 -3.57 3.53
C ALA A 26 -10.61 -3.40 5.03
N VAL A 27 -11.42 -2.39 5.36
CA VAL A 27 -11.95 -2.19 6.73
C VAL A 27 -12.88 -3.33 7.12
N LEU A 28 -13.78 -3.76 6.23
CA LEU A 28 -14.68 -4.88 6.47
C LEU A 28 -13.92 -6.20 6.68
N ASP A 29 -12.91 -6.47 5.86
CA ASP A 29 -12.02 -7.63 6.00
C ASP A 29 -11.41 -7.72 7.40
N ASN A 30 -10.96 -6.59 7.97
CA ASN A 30 -10.33 -6.57 9.29
C ASN A 30 -11.28 -6.27 10.46
N THR A 31 -12.58 -6.07 10.22
CA THR A 31 -13.56 -5.84 11.30
C THR A 31 -14.39 -7.09 11.57
N VAL A 32 -15.06 -7.61 10.54
CA VAL A 32 -16.09 -8.65 10.68
C VAL A 32 -15.71 -9.98 10.01
N ALA A 33 -14.75 -9.98 9.09
CA ALA A 33 -14.49 -11.17 8.30
C ALA A 33 -13.73 -12.25 9.09
N PRO A 34 -14.03 -13.54 8.83
CA PRO A 34 -13.39 -14.66 9.51
C PRO A 34 -11.92 -14.83 9.12
N TRP A 35 -11.51 -14.26 7.98
CA TRP A 35 -10.13 -14.31 7.48
C TRP A 35 -9.29 -13.10 7.92
N ALA A 36 -9.72 -12.27 8.87
CA ALA A 36 -8.84 -11.22 9.39
C ALA A 36 -7.57 -11.85 10.00
N PRO A 37 -6.37 -11.28 9.81
CA PRO A 37 -6.12 -9.92 9.32
C PRO A 37 -5.87 -9.82 7.81
N PHE A 38 -6.20 -10.85 7.03
CA PHE A 38 -5.95 -10.88 5.59
C PHE A 38 -6.98 -10.03 4.84
N HIS A 39 -6.56 -9.10 3.98
CA HIS A 39 -7.45 -8.22 3.23
C HIS A 39 -7.96 -8.88 1.92
N LEU A 40 -8.59 -10.06 2.00
CA LEU A 40 -8.90 -10.89 0.84
C LEU A 40 -9.93 -10.27 -0.11
N SER A 41 -11.01 -9.67 0.41
CA SER A 41 -12.04 -9.04 -0.41
C SER A 41 -11.49 -7.81 -1.13
N HIS A 42 -10.73 -6.99 -0.39
CA HIS A 42 -10.00 -5.88 -0.96
C HIS A 42 -9.02 -6.35 -2.04
N ALA A 43 -8.27 -7.43 -1.79
CA ALA A 43 -7.26 -7.92 -2.71
C ALA A 43 -7.86 -8.43 -4.03
N LEU A 44 -8.97 -9.15 -3.92
CA LEU A 44 -9.75 -9.60 -5.06
C LEU A 44 -10.25 -8.40 -5.87
N ALA A 45 -10.86 -7.40 -5.22
CA ALA A 45 -11.38 -6.21 -5.90
C ALA A 45 -10.28 -5.37 -6.56
N ALA A 46 -9.18 -5.10 -5.83
CA ALA A 46 -8.03 -4.36 -6.31
C ALA A 46 -7.35 -5.04 -7.50
N THR A 47 -7.45 -6.36 -7.61
CA THR A 47 -6.94 -7.12 -8.76
C THR A 47 -7.95 -7.15 -9.91
N ALA A 48 -9.21 -7.50 -9.65
CA ALA A 48 -10.23 -7.73 -10.68
C ALA A 48 -10.66 -6.44 -11.39
N ILE A 49 -10.80 -5.33 -10.66
CA ILE A 49 -11.29 -4.05 -11.22
C ILE A 49 -10.35 -3.53 -12.33
N PRO A 50 -9.03 -3.43 -12.12
CA PRO A 50 -8.14 -2.97 -13.18
C PRO A 50 -8.18 -3.84 -14.45
N PHE A 51 -8.34 -5.15 -14.32
CA PHE A 51 -8.50 -6.05 -15.48
C PHE A 51 -9.82 -5.81 -16.22
N ALA A 52 -10.92 -5.61 -15.49
CA ALA A 52 -12.23 -5.31 -16.08
C ALA A 52 -12.24 -3.98 -16.88
N PHE A 53 -11.46 -2.98 -16.45
CA PHE A 53 -11.33 -1.69 -17.15
C PHE A 53 -10.17 -1.64 -18.16
N GLY A 54 -9.33 -2.68 -18.22
CA GLY A 54 -8.21 -2.81 -19.14
C GLY A 54 -7.15 -1.70 -19.03
N GLY A 55 -6.31 -1.58 -20.06
CA GLY A 55 -5.34 -0.49 -20.19
C GLY A 55 -4.14 -0.55 -19.24
N LEU A 56 -3.89 -1.71 -18.62
CA LEU A 56 -2.66 -1.96 -17.89
C LEU A 56 -1.47 -1.91 -18.86
N ARG A 57 -0.47 -1.08 -18.53
CA ARG A 57 0.72 -0.90 -19.36
C ARG A 57 1.95 -1.46 -18.67
N PHE A 58 2.64 -2.38 -19.33
CA PHE A 58 3.93 -2.93 -18.96
C PHE A 58 4.96 -2.58 -20.03
N LEU A 59 6.22 -2.41 -19.65
CA LEU A 59 7.31 -2.29 -20.63
C LEU A 59 7.46 -3.61 -21.37
N ALA A 60 7.73 -3.57 -22.67
CA ALA A 60 8.21 -4.73 -23.38
C ALA A 60 9.63 -5.09 -22.86
N PRO A 61 10.02 -6.39 -22.84
CA PRO A 61 11.34 -6.80 -22.38
C PRO A 61 12.52 -6.06 -23.05
N GLY A 62 12.35 -5.63 -24.30
CA GLY A 62 13.35 -4.85 -25.05
C GLY A 62 13.52 -3.39 -24.59
N GLU A 63 12.57 -2.84 -23.83
CA GLU A 63 12.57 -1.44 -23.36
C GLU A 63 13.22 -1.30 -21.97
N LEU A 64 13.63 -2.40 -21.33
CA LEU A 64 14.32 -2.42 -20.04
C LEU A 64 15.82 -2.08 -20.13
N ARG A 65 16.32 -1.64 -21.29
CA ARG A 65 17.77 -1.57 -21.56
C ARG A 65 18.52 -0.38 -20.95
N SER A 66 17.88 0.53 -20.20
CA SER A 66 18.58 1.70 -19.64
C SER A 66 19.09 1.49 -18.23
N PHE A 67 20.38 1.75 -18.02
CA PHE A 67 21.10 1.60 -16.76
C PHE A 67 20.40 2.29 -15.57
N GLY A 68 19.90 3.52 -15.75
CA GLY A 68 19.21 4.27 -14.69
C GLY A 68 17.92 3.62 -14.18
N ARG A 69 17.21 2.81 -14.99
CA ARG A 69 16.02 2.07 -14.55
C ARG A 69 16.40 0.94 -13.59
N TRP A 70 17.55 0.29 -13.82
CA TRP A 70 18.07 -0.76 -12.95
C TRP A 70 18.67 -0.22 -11.67
N THR A 71 19.35 0.93 -11.69
CA THR A 71 19.80 1.59 -10.46
C THR A 71 18.61 1.91 -9.54
N LEU A 72 17.52 2.44 -10.11
CA LEU A 72 16.29 2.66 -9.36
C LEU A 72 15.71 1.35 -8.82
N ALA A 73 15.61 0.30 -9.63
CA ALA A 73 15.08 -1.00 -9.21
C ALA A 73 15.91 -1.67 -8.10
N LEU A 74 17.24 -1.51 -8.10
CA LEU A 74 18.13 -2.18 -7.16
C LEU A 74 18.34 -1.39 -5.86
N LEU A 75 18.56 -0.08 -5.95
CA LEU A 75 18.84 0.75 -4.76
C LEU A 75 17.58 1.42 -4.19
N GLY A 76 16.58 1.65 -5.04
CA GLY A 76 15.32 2.30 -4.67
C GLY A 76 14.62 1.66 -3.47
N PRO A 77 14.46 0.32 -3.41
CA PRO A 77 13.78 -0.32 -2.28
C PRO A 77 14.47 -0.03 -0.94
N PHE A 78 15.81 -0.05 -0.90
CA PHE A 78 16.57 0.25 0.32
C PHE A 78 16.46 1.72 0.73
N VAL A 79 16.50 2.64 -0.23
CA VAL A 79 16.30 4.08 0.05
C VAL A 79 14.89 4.34 0.57
N LEU A 80 13.88 3.74 -0.04
CA LEU A 80 12.49 3.86 0.39
C LEU A 80 12.28 3.24 1.77
N GLN A 81 12.90 2.08 2.03
CA GLN A 81 12.85 1.44 3.33
C GLN A 81 13.53 2.30 4.40
N ALA A 82 14.72 2.85 4.14
CA ALA A 82 15.41 3.72 5.07
C ALA A 82 14.60 4.98 5.39
N ALA A 83 14.00 5.61 4.36
CA ALA A 83 13.14 6.77 4.54
C ALA A 83 11.88 6.44 5.36
N ALA A 84 11.21 5.31 5.04
CA ALA A 84 10.04 4.84 5.79
C ALA A 84 10.41 4.55 7.26
N THR A 85 11.48 3.81 7.51
CA THR A 85 11.97 3.52 8.86
C THR A 85 12.31 4.80 9.63
N GLY A 86 12.96 5.77 8.97
CA GLY A 86 13.27 7.06 9.60
C GLY A 86 12.02 7.83 10.04
N LEU A 87 10.97 7.83 9.21
CA LEU A 87 9.68 8.43 9.56
C LEU A 87 9.02 7.70 10.73
N LEU A 88 9.01 6.36 10.72
CA LEU A 88 8.41 5.56 11.77
C LEU A 88 9.14 5.72 13.12
N VAL A 89 10.47 5.70 13.12
CA VAL A 89 11.27 5.87 14.34
C VAL A 89 11.20 7.32 14.85
N GLY A 90 11.13 8.30 13.95
CA GLY A 90 11.01 9.72 14.32
C GLY A 90 9.62 10.13 14.83
N TRP A 91 8.59 9.32 14.60
CA TRP A 91 7.19 9.64 14.91
C TRP A 91 6.93 9.80 16.41
N VAL A 92 7.34 8.83 17.22
CA VAL A 92 7.09 8.85 18.68
C VAL A 92 7.82 10.00 19.39
N PRO A 93 9.12 10.26 19.13
CA PRO A 93 9.81 11.43 19.68
C PRO A 93 9.16 12.75 19.27
N LEU A 94 8.70 12.87 18.02
CA LEU A 94 8.00 14.07 17.55
C LEU A 94 6.70 14.29 18.34
N LEU A 95 5.88 13.25 18.50
CA LEU A 95 4.65 13.34 19.29
C LEU A 95 4.92 13.73 20.74
N ALA A 96 5.94 13.14 21.37
CA ALA A 96 6.35 13.48 22.73
C ALA A 96 6.80 14.95 22.84
N ALA A 97 7.59 15.44 21.87
CA ALA A 97 8.02 16.84 21.82
C ALA A 97 6.86 17.82 21.61
N LEU A 98 5.77 17.38 20.97
CA LEU A 98 4.52 18.12 20.83
C LEU A 98 3.57 18.00 22.04
N GLY A 99 3.98 17.28 23.10
CA GLY A 99 3.21 17.11 24.33
C GLY A 99 2.11 16.04 24.26
N ALA A 100 2.12 15.17 23.25
CA ALA A 100 1.17 14.06 23.16
C ALA A 100 1.51 12.95 24.17
N ASN A 101 0.48 12.24 24.65
CA ASN A 101 0.68 11.05 25.48
C ASN A 101 1.16 9.87 24.63
N VAL A 102 2.39 9.42 24.85
CA VAL A 102 3.04 8.30 24.13
C VAL A 102 3.28 7.07 25.02
N SER A 103 2.56 6.97 26.13
CA SER A 103 2.71 5.86 27.10
C SER A 103 2.25 4.50 26.58
N ASP A 104 1.35 4.48 25.60
CA ASP A 104 0.90 3.25 24.92
C ASP A 104 1.48 3.20 23.49
N PRO A 105 2.55 2.41 23.26
CA PRO A 105 3.15 2.29 21.94
C PRO A 105 2.20 1.75 20.87
N VAL A 106 1.27 0.85 21.22
CA VAL A 106 0.30 0.26 20.28
C VAL A 106 -0.68 1.32 19.78
N ALA A 107 -1.06 2.27 20.64
CA ALA A 107 -1.94 3.37 20.26
C ALA A 107 -1.27 4.39 19.33
N VAL A 108 0.05 4.60 19.47
CA VAL A 108 0.76 5.73 18.82
C VAL A 108 1.72 5.33 17.72
N SER A 109 2.12 4.06 17.61
CA SER A 109 3.13 3.61 16.64
C SER A 109 2.73 2.33 15.91
N PHE A 110 2.79 2.37 14.57
CA PHE A 110 2.50 1.25 13.68
C PHE A 110 3.44 0.05 13.88
N PRO A 111 4.78 0.20 14.00
CA PRO A 111 5.67 -0.89 14.38
C PRO A 111 5.24 -1.66 15.64
N ALA A 112 4.68 -0.96 16.64
CA ALA A 112 4.15 -1.59 17.84
C ALA A 112 2.74 -2.17 17.64
N ALA A 113 1.90 -1.51 16.84
CA ALA A 113 0.53 -1.95 16.56
C ALA A 113 0.46 -3.19 15.65
N LEU A 114 1.41 -3.38 14.73
CA LEU A 114 1.38 -4.46 13.77
C LEU A 114 1.47 -5.86 14.44
N PRO A 115 2.38 -6.12 15.40
CA PRO A 115 2.35 -7.36 16.18
C PRO A 115 1.01 -7.58 16.90
N ALA A 116 0.39 -6.53 17.46
CA ALA A 116 -0.92 -6.64 18.09
C ALA A 116 -2.02 -7.07 17.10
N VAL A 117 -1.93 -6.67 15.82
CA VAL A 117 -2.83 -7.16 14.76
C VAL A 117 -2.64 -8.66 14.54
N PHE A 118 -1.39 -9.16 14.57
CA PHE A 118 -1.12 -10.59 14.43
C PHE A 118 -1.66 -11.39 15.61
N GLU A 119 -1.52 -10.88 16.84
CA GLU A 119 -2.12 -11.48 18.04
C GLU A 119 -3.65 -11.56 17.93
N ALA A 120 -4.30 -10.46 17.55
CA ALA A 120 -5.75 -10.43 17.37
C ALA A 120 -6.22 -11.36 16.23
N GLY A 121 -5.44 -11.45 15.15
CA GLY A 121 -5.67 -12.37 14.04
C GLY A 121 -5.52 -13.83 14.45
N ALA A 122 -4.50 -14.13 15.23
CA ALA A 122 -4.23 -15.45 15.79
C ALA A 122 -5.38 -15.95 16.67
N ALA A 123 -5.87 -15.09 17.56
CA ALA A 123 -7.03 -15.37 18.38
C ALA A 123 -8.29 -15.66 17.53
N ARG A 124 -8.49 -14.91 16.43
CA ARG A 124 -9.63 -15.12 15.53
C ARG A 124 -9.53 -16.42 14.73
N LEU A 125 -8.33 -16.78 14.28
CA LEU A 125 -8.09 -17.93 13.41
C LEU A 125 -7.82 -19.23 14.19
N GLY A 126 -7.68 -19.15 15.52
CA GLY A 126 -7.25 -20.28 16.34
C GLY A 126 -5.85 -20.78 15.97
N ARG A 127 -4.93 -19.84 15.68
CA ARG A 127 -3.54 -20.12 15.23
C ARG A 127 -2.53 -19.47 16.17
N ALA A 128 -1.25 -19.81 16.02
CA ALA A 128 -0.18 -19.10 16.71
C ALA A 128 0.06 -17.72 16.04
N PRO A 129 0.40 -16.68 16.82
CA PRO A 129 0.72 -15.35 16.28
C PRO A 129 1.85 -15.36 15.24
N GLY A 130 2.86 -16.21 15.44
CA GLY A 130 3.95 -16.38 14.47
C GLY A 130 3.49 -16.92 13.12
N ASP A 131 2.58 -17.90 13.11
CA ASP A 131 2.02 -18.46 11.88
C ASP A 131 1.23 -17.38 11.10
N VAL A 132 0.45 -16.58 11.82
CA VAL A 132 -0.33 -15.48 11.24
C VAL A 132 0.59 -14.38 10.70
N ALA A 133 1.63 -14.01 11.46
CA ALA A 133 2.62 -13.03 11.02
C ALA A 133 3.34 -13.49 9.74
N PHE A 134 3.84 -14.73 9.72
CA PHE A 134 4.51 -15.29 8.54
C PHE A 134 3.59 -15.31 7.32
N ALA A 135 2.36 -15.82 7.48
CA ALA A 135 1.38 -15.86 6.40
C ALA A 135 0.97 -14.46 5.92
N TYR A 136 0.77 -13.51 6.82
CA TYR A 136 0.40 -12.13 6.49
C TYR A 136 1.51 -11.42 5.72
N LEU A 137 2.74 -11.50 6.23
CA LEU A 137 3.90 -10.90 5.56
C LEU A 137 4.12 -11.55 4.18
N GLY A 138 3.99 -12.88 4.08
CA GLY A 138 4.08 -13.58 2.80
C GLY A 138 3.00 -13.15 1.82
N PHE A 139 1.76 -13.02 2.27
CA PHE A 139 0.65 -12.51 1.47
C PHE A 139 0.94 -11.10 0.95
N VAL A 140 1.38 -10.18 1.81
CA VAL A 140 1.71 -8.79 1.42
C VAL A 140 2.90 -8.75 0.45
N THR A 141 3.94 -9.55 0.66
CA THR A 141 5.08 -9.62 -0.26
C THR A 141 4.67 -10.15 -1.63
N LEU A 142 3.88 -11.24 -1.68
CA LEU A 142 3.53 -11.91 -2.94
C LEU A 142 2.49 -11.16 -3.76
N TRP A 143 1.49 -10.58 -3.09
CA TRP A 143 0.33 -10.01 -3.78
C TRP A 143 0.36 -8.48 -3.85
N ALA A 144 0.71 -7.78 -2.76
CA ALA A 144 0.44 -6.34 -2.65
C ALA A 144 1.16 -5.53 -3.74
N GLY A 145 2.41 -5.88 -4.05
CA GLY A 145 3.17 -5.23 -5.12
C GLY A 145 2.46 -5.27 -6.48
N PHE A 146 1.78 -6.36 -6.81
CA PHE A 146 1.02 -6.50 -8.07
C PHE A 146 -0.38 -5.89 -7.97
N GLY A 147 -1.19 -6.37 -7.01
CA GLY A 147 -2.60 -6.01 -6.91
C GLY A 147 -2.80 -4.54 -6.59
N GLU A 148 -2.01 -3.98 -5.68
CA GLU A 148 -2.14 -2.58 -5.31
C GLU A 148 -1.64 -1.67 -6.45
N GLU A 149 -0.53 -1.98 -7.11
CA GLU A 149 -0.06 -1.14 -8.23
C GLU A 149 -1.01 -1.19 -9.44
N PHE A 150 -1.65 -2.34 -9.71
CA PHE A 150 -2.72 -2.42 -10.71
C PHE A 150 -3.86 -1.49 -10.34
N PHE A 151 -4.29 -1.49 -9.08
CA PHE A 151 -5.41 -0.67 -8.64
C PHE A 151 -5.08 0.82 -8.59
N TYR A 152 -4.06 1.20 -7.83
CA TYR A 152 -3.79 2.60 -7.56
C TYR A 152 -3.17 3.30 -8.78
N ARG A 153 -2.29 2.63 -9.54
CA ARG A 153 -1.55 3.27 -10.65
C ARG A 153 -2.21 2.93 -11.98
N GLY A 154 -2.49 1.65 -12.19
CA GLY A 154 -3.14 1.14 -13.40
C GLY A 154 -4.59 1.61 -13.57
N PHE A 155 -5.34 1.72 -12.46
CA PHE A 155 -6.73 2.17 -12.47
C PHE A 155 -6.91 3.59 -11.93
N LEU A 156 -6.77 3.86 -10.62
CA LEU A 156 -7.14 5.16 -10.02
C LEU A 156 -6.37 6.33 -10.64
N GLN A 157 -5.04 6.33 -10.55
CA GLN A 157 -4.21 7.42 -11.06
C GLN A 157 -4.40 7.62 -12.56
N ARG A 158 -4.45 6.53 -13.35
CA ARG A 158 -4.64 6.58 -14.81
C ARG A 158 -5.97 7.22 -15.19
N HIS A 159 -7.07 6.77 -14.60
CA HIS A 159 -8.40 7.26 -14.97
C HIS A 159 -8.65 8.68 -14.45
N LEU A 160 -8.15 9.01 -13.25
CA LEU A 160 -8.18 10.39 -12.75
C LEU A 160 -7.36 11.31 -13.67
N ALA A 161 -6.16 10.91 -14.09
CA ALA A 161 -5.31 11.72 -14.97
C ALA A 161 -5.86 11.88 -16.40
N ALA A 162 -6.88 11.12 -16.80
CA ALA A 162 -7.58 11.31 -18.07
C ALA A 162 -8.50 12.54 -18.06
N ARG A 163 -8.89 13.03 -16.87
CA ARG A 163 -9.86 14.11 -16.67
C ARG A 163 -9.37 15.24 -15.77
N LEU A 164 -8.37 14.98 -14.92
CA LEU A 164 -7.76 15.91 -13.98
C LEU A 164 -6.28 16.17 -14.33
N PRO A 165 -5.71 17.31 -13.89
CA PRO A 165 -4.27 17.52 -13.94
C PRO A 165 -3.53 16.37 -13.22
N PHE A 166 -2.37 15.98 -13.77
CA PHE A 166 -1.58 14.87 -13.23
C PHE A 166 -1.31 15.00 -11.71
N GLY A 167 -0.99 16.20 -11.24
CA GLY A 167 -0.74 16.43 -9.81
C GLY A 167 -1.95 16.09 -8.93
N ALA A 168 -3.16 16.45 -9.35
CA ALA A 168 -4.38 16.10 -8.63
C ALA A 168 -4.64 14.58 -8.65
N ALA A 169 -4.49 13.94 -9.81
CA ALA A 169 -4.63 12.48 -9.94
C ALA A 169 -3.62 11.71 -9.08
N LEU A 170 -2.38 12.20 -9.02
CA LEU A 170 -1.32 11.66 -8.19
C LEU A 170 -1.68 11.77 -6.70
N VAL A 171 -2.04 12.97 -6.23
CA VAL A 171 -2.38 13.19 -4.81
C VAL A 171 -3.60 12.38 -4.39
N LEU A 172 -4.67 12.37 -5.19
CA LEU A 172 -5.90 11.65 -4.86
C LEU A 172 -5.71 10.14 -4.81
N SER A 173 -5.00 9.56 -5.78
CA SER A 173 -4.69 8.12 -5.78
C SER A 173 -3.78 7.73 -4.61
N SER A 174 -2.76 8.54 -4.30
CA SER A 174 -1.88 8.31 -3.15
C SER A 174 -2.60 8.50 -1.81
N LEU A 175 -3.55 9.41 -1.71
CA LEU A 175 -4.33 9.61 -0.48
C LEU A 175 -5.18 8.37 -0.17
N LEU A 176 -5.87 7.82 -1.18
CA LEU A 176 -6.62 6.58 -1.02
C LEU A 176 -5.71 5.39 -0.70
N PHE A 177 -4.48 5.37 -1.23
CA PHE A 177 -3.47 4.38 -0.89
C PHE A 177 -3.07 4.49 0.59
N GLY A 178 -2.78 5.69 1.08
CA GLY A 178 -2.48 5.96 2.48
C GLY A 178 -3.61 5.57 3.42
N VAL A 179 -4.83 6.05 3.17
CA VAL A 179 -6.01 5.75 4.01
C VAL A 179 -6.26 4.25 4.11
N ARG A 180 -6.11 3.50 3.01
CA ARG A 180 -6.25 2.05 3.02
C ARG A 180 -5.23 1.38 3.94
N HIS A 181 -4.00 1.90 4.00
CA HIS A 181 -2.97 1.32 4.85
C HIS A 181 -3.28 1.48 6.34
N GLY A 182 -3.91 2.59 6.75
CA GLY A 182 -4.47 2.72 8.10
C GLY A 182 -5.53 1.65 8.44
N ALA A 183 -6.28 1.15 7.45
CA ALA A 183 -7.27 0.08 7.64
C ALA A 183 -6.66 -1.27 8.03
N GLN A 184 -5.34 -1.47 7.92
CA GLN A 184 -4.67 -2.67 8.43
C GLN A 184 -4.88 -2.84 9.94
N LEU A 185 -4.98 -1.73 10.68
CA LEU A 185 -5.19 -1.73 12.12
C LEU A 185 -6.68 -1.87 12.51
N ALA A 186 -7.59 -2.01 11.53
CA ALA A 186 -9.04 -2.09 11.79
C ALA A 186 -9.48 -3.34 12.56
N LEU A 187 -8.56 -4.27 12.84
CA LEU A 187 -8.78 -5.41 13.72
C LEU A 187 -8.68 -5.07 15.21
N LEU A 188 -7.94 -4.02 15.56
CA LEU A 188 -7.67 -3.64 16.94
C LEU A 188 -8.83 -2.86 17.57
N ARG A 189 -9.09 -3.12 18.85
CA ARG A 189 -10.13 -2.47 19.65
C ARG A 189 -9.53 -2.01 20.98
N PRO A 190 -9.52 -0.69 21.29
CA PRO A 190 -9.93 0.44 20.44
C PRO A 190 -9.06 0.57 19.16
N PHE A 191 -9.56 1.29 18.15
CA PHE A 191 -8.79 1.55 16.93
C PHE A 191 -7.64 2.52 17.23
N PRO A 192 -6.37 2.16 16.96
CA PRO A 192 -5.21 3.00 17.27
C PRO A 192 -5.03 4.09 16.20
N THR A 193 -5.85 5.14 16.27
CA THR A 193 -5.91 6.20 15.25
C THR A 193 -4.55 6.85 14.99
N ILE A 194 -3.73 7.07 16.02
CA ILE A 194 -2.44 7.74 15.87
C ILE A 194 -1.44 6.84 15.12
N ALA A 195 -1.35 5.55 15.49
CA ALA A 195 -0.57 4.57 14.74
C ALA A 195 -1.07 4.40 13.30
N ALA A 196 -2.40 4.42 13.09
CA ALA A 196 -2.98 4.33 11.75
C ALA A 196 -2.65 5.56 10.89
N LEU A 197 -2.61 6.76 11.48
CA LEU A 197 -2.21 8.00 10.80
C LEU A 197 -0.73 7.98 10.42
N GLU A 198 0.13 7.51 11.31
CA GLU A 198 1.56 7.33 11.02
C GLU A 198 1.74 6.48 9.77
N TRP A 199 1.12 5.29 9.75
CA TRP A 199 1.27 4.38 8.62
C TRP A 199 0.60 4.89 7.35
N SER A 200 -0.55 5.54 7.48
CA SER A 200 -1.22 6.19 6.34
C SER A 200 -0.36 7.29 5.71
N LEU A 201 0.37 8.05 6.53
CA LEU A 201 1.30 9.09 6.05
C LEU A 201 2.48 8.48 5.30
N VAL A 202 3.12 7.45 5.87
CA VAL A 202 4.23 6.75 5.20
C VAL A 202 3.76 6.15 3.86
N ALA A 203 2.63 5.45 3.85
CA ALA A 203 2.06 4.89 2.65
C ALA A 203 1.66 5.96 1.62
N PHE A 204 1.07 7.09 2.05
CA PHE A 204 0.78 8.22 1.16
C PHE A 204 2.03 8.71 0.42
N LEU A 205 3.14 8.90 1.15
CA LEU A 205 4.41 9.35 0.58
C LEU A 205 5.01 8.32 -0.39
N LEU A 206 5.00 7.04 -0.02
CA LEU A 206 5.38 5.94 -0.93
C LEU A 206 4.51 5.96 -2.18
N GLY A 207 3.22 6.21 -2.00
CA GLY A 207 2.27 6.27 -3.10
C GLY A 207 2.56 7.40 -4.09
N LEU A 208 2.99 8.57 -3.60
CA LEU A 208 3.46 9.67 -4.45
C LEU A 208 4.70 9.24 -5.25
N VAL A 209 5.66 8.58 -4.59
CA VAL A 209 6.88 8.09 -5.26
C VAL A 209 6.54 7.08 -6.36
N PHE A 210 5.77 6.04 -6.06
CA PHE A 210 5.37 5.04 -7.04
C PHE A 210 4.55 5.64 -8.19
N GLY A 211 3.68 6.61 -7.89
CA GLY A 211 2.91 7.30 -8.91
C GLY A 211 3.75 8.17 -9.86
N VAL A 212 4.78 8.84 -9.36
CA VAL A 212 5.75 9.57 -10.18
C VAL A 212 6.61 8.61 -11.01
N ILE A 213 7.07 7.51 -10.42
CA ILE A 213 7.83 6.47 -11.13
C ILE A 213 7.00 5.91 -12.27
N TYR A 214 5.76 5.50 -12.01
CA TYR A 214 4.83 5.03 -13.03
C TYR A 214 4.66 6.03 -14.17
N ARG A 215 4.49 7.33 -13.85
CA ARG A 215 4.37 8.38 -14.86
C ARG A 215 5.62 8.53 -15.71
N ARG A 216 6.81 8.45 -15.12
CA ARG A 216 8.10 8.62 -15.80
C ARG A 216 8.51 7.41 -16.63
N THR A 217 8.20 6.21 -16.14
CA THR A 217 8.55 4.96 -16.83
C THR A 217 7.50 4.55 -17.86
N GLY A 218 6.25 5.01 -17.69
CA GLY A 218 5.12 4.60 -18.52
C GLY A 218 4.70 3.15 -18.30
N SER A 219 5.13 2.52 -17.21
CA SER A 219 4.97 1.09 -16.98
C SER A 219 4.78 0.73 -15.51
N LEU A 220 3.87 -0.21 -15.28
CA LEU A 220 3.59 -0.79 -13.98
C LEU A 220 4.70 -1.73 -13.49
N PHE A 221 5.54 -2.26 -14.39
CA PHE A 221 6.58 -3.21 -14.00
C PHE A 221 7.56 -2.62 -12.97
N VAL A 222 8.02 -1.38 -13.18
CA VAL A 222 8.98 -0.74 -12.28
C VAL A 222 8.42 -0.51 -10.88
N PRO A 223 7.26 0.14 -10.69
CA PRO A 223 6.68 0.29 -9.35
C PRO A 223 6.30 -1.05 -8.71
N ILE A 224 5.84 -2.05 -9.47
CA ILE A 224 5.57 -3.40 -8.94
C ILE A 224 6.83 -4.02 -8.33
N VAL A 225 7.95 -4.00 -9.06
CA VAL A 225 9.22 -4.55 -8.57
C VAL A 225 9.66 -3.79 -7.32
N LEU A 226 9.62 -2.47 -7.33
CA LEU A 226 10.01 -1.65 -6.18
C LEU A 226 9.15 -1.93 -4.95
N HIS A 227 7.83 -1.99 -5.12
CA HIS A 227 6.89 -2.25 -4.04
C HIS A 227 7.04 -3.68 -3.51
N THR A 228 7.19 -4.67 -4.39
CA THR A 228 7.43 -6.06 -4.00
C THR A 228 8.72 -6.19 -3.18
N LEU A 229 9.82 -5.56 -3.63
CA LEU A 229 11.09 -5.56 -2.92
C LEU A 229 11.03 -4.80 -1.59
N PHE A 230 10.32 -3.68 -1.54
CA PHE A 230 10.04 -2.97 -0.29
C PHE A 230 9.32 -3.90 0.72
N ASN A 231 8.29 -4.63 0.27
CA ASN A 231 7.56 -5.58 1.12
C ASN A 231 8.34 -6.87 1.42
N ALA A 232 9.40 -7.19 0.67
CA ALA A 232 10.23 -8.35 0.92
C ALA A 232 11.19 -8.14 2.11
N ILE A 233 11.59 -6.90 2.38
CA ILE A 233 12.54 -6.60 3.46
C ILE A 233 11.96 -7.02 4.84
N PRO A 234 10.72 -6.64 5.23
CA PRO A 234 10.16 -7.04 6.52
C PRO A 234 10.07 -8.56 6.73
N ILE A 235 9.66 -9.33 5.73
CA ILE A 235 9.58 -10.79 5.85
C ILE A 235 10.96 -11.44 5.99
N VAL A 236 11.96 -10.95 5.26
CA VAL A 236 13.34 -11.42 5.41
C VAL A 236 13.86 -11.10 6.81
N SER A 237 13.65 -9.88 7.31
CA SER A 237 14.03 -9.50 8.67
C SER A 237 13.33 -10.36 9.73
N TYR A 238 12.04 -10.67 9.54
CA TYR A 238 11.27 -11.54 10.43
C TYR A 238 11.86 -12.96 10.48
N LEU A 239 12.18 -13.55 9.32
CA LEU A 239 12.77 -14.89 9.23
C LEU A 239 14.17 -14.96 9.87
N LEU A 240 14.99 -13.93 9.68
CA LEU A 240 16.31 -13.85 10.31
C LEU A 240 16.22 -13.75 11.84
N ALA A 241 15.22 -13.04 12.36
CA ALA A 241 15.00 -12.91 13.79
C ALA A 241 14.39 -14.17 14.43
N ALA A 242 13.59 -14.95 13.68
CA ALA A 242 12.96 -16.17 14.16
C ALA A 242 13.88 -17.41 14.12
N GLY A 243 14.96 -17.36 13.32
CA GLY A 243 15.91 -18.46 13.14
C GLY A 243 17.16 -18.38 14.02
N GLY A 244 17.30 -17.35 14.85
CA GLY A 244 18.38 -17.18 15.84
C GLY A 244 17.87 -17.36 17.26
#